data_AF-A0A4R3YM25-F1
#
_entry.id   AF-A0A4R3YM25-F1
#
_cell.length_a   1.000
_cell.length_b   1.000
_cell.length_c   1.000
_cell.angle_alpha   90.00
_cell.angle_beta   90.00
_cell.angle_gamma   90.00
#
_symmetry.space_group_name_H-M   'P 1'
#
loop_
_entity.id
_entity.type
_entity.pdbx_description
1 polymer ?
#
loop_
_entity_poly.entity_id
_entity_poly.type
_entity_poly.pdbx_seq_one_letter_code
_entity_poly.pdbx_strand_id
1 'polypeptide(L)'
;MLQQLLAKKAPQAEPDDAHGPALRRTLGPWGLTALGIGAVIGGGIFVITGVAAADHAGPAIILSFILAAICSTFTALCYAEFASMIPVSGSAYSYAYATLGEGAAWFIGWNLVLEYGVSASAVAVSWTGYFVSLLDHIGIHIPPFLTNAPLDYVDGHLVATGALFNLPAVGIVLALTWLCYVGIRESTGINMAMVLLKVALIVIVIIVGARHIDTSNWHPFIPESQGGDKYGWHGVLRGAAMVFFAYIGFEATSTAAQESKNPQRDMPIGTLASLGICTVLYIAMAAVLTGLTPYGELGTAEPVVTAIRSHAELGWLRGVVEVGALIGLSSVVLVMIIAQPRIFMIMGRDGLLPKVFTTIHPKYRTPHINTVITGLGIALLAAVFPLNVLGDLTSMGTLIAFCAVCAGVLILRKTAPDLPRTFRVPWAPAVCIAGILSCIALLFTMSWYNWTLMAVWTVLGIALYMGYGWKHSRLRRSNSKL
;
A
#
# COMPACT_ATOMS: atom_id res chain seq x y z
N MET A 1 -17.38 -5.13 -28.59
CA MET A 1 -16.17 -4.41 -28.14
C MET A 1 -16.58 -3.41 -27.06
N LEU A 2 -17.13 -2.24 -27.40
CA LEU A 2 -17.56 -1.22 -26.43
C LEU A 2 -18.63 -1.66 -25.42
N GLN A 3 -19.66 -2.39 -25.86
CA GLN A 3 -20.73 -2.87 -24.96
C GLN A 3 -20.22 -3.80 -23.85
N GLN A 4 -19.11 -4.52 -24.09
CA GLN A 4 -18.52 -5.42 -23.10
C GLN A 4 -17.63 -4.67 -22.11
N LEU A 5 -16.87 -3.68 -22.58
CA LEU A 5 -16.04 -2.83 -21.72
C LEU A 5 -16.87 -2.08 -20.68
N LEU A 6 -18.11 -1.73 -21.03
CA LEU A 6 -19.08 -1.03 -20.18
C LEU A 6 -20.02 -1.99 -19.41
N ALA A 7 -19.88 -3.30 -19.58
CA ALA A 7 -20.76 -4.26 -18.93
C ALA A 7 -20.47 -4.31 -17.42
N LYS A 8 -21.50 -4.06 -16.61
CA LYS A 8 -21.40 -3.97 -15.15
C LYS A 8 -21.90 -5.24 -14.48
N LYS A 9 -21.31 -5.61 -13.36
CA LYS A 9 -21.82 -6.69 -12.50
C LYS A 9 -22.88 -6.09 -11.57
N ALA A 10 -24.02 -6.75 -11.43
CA ALA A 10 -25.06 -6.29 -10.52
C ALA A 10 -24.48 -6.13 -9.09
N PRO A 11 -24.75 -5.01 -8.38
CA PRO A 11 -24.28 -4.81 -7.01
C PRO A 11 -24.75 -5.89 -6.04
N GLN A 12 -25.83 -6.59 -6.40
CA GLN A 12 -26.45 -7.71 -5.69
C GLN A 12 -26.28 -9.03 -6.45
N ALA A 13 -25.15 -9.29 -7.11
CA ALA A 13 -24.85 -10.68 -7.47
C ALA A 13 -25.02 -11.51 -6.17
N GLU A 14 -25.92 -12.49 -6.24
CA GLU A 14 -26.40 -13.30 -5.12
C GLU A 14 -25.28 -13.61 -4.13
N PRO A 15 -25.56 -13.75 -2.81
CA PRO A 15 -24.60 -14.46 -1.96
C PRO A 15 -24.23 -15.71 -2.74
N ASP A 16 -22.94 -15.89 -3.02
CA ASP A 16 -22.43 -16.93 -3.91
C ASP A 16 -22.72 -18.27 -3.20
N ASP A 17 -23.97 -18.74 -3.29
CA ASP A 17 -24.55 -19.90 -2.61
C ASP A 17 -23.87 -21.20 -3.06
N ALA A 18 -22.92 -21.09 -3.99
CA ALA A 18 -22.17 -22.18 -4.52
C ALA A 18 -20.90 -22.53 -3.70
N HIS A 19 -20.34 -21.69 -2.81
CA HIS A 19 -18.92 -21.87 -2.41
C HIS A 19 -18.61 -21.77 -0.90
N GLY A 20 -18.63 -22.93 -0.23
CA GLY A 20 -17.84 -23.21 1.00
C GLY A 20 -18.42 -22.69 2.33
N PRO A 21 -17.82 -23.09 3.48
CA PRO A 21 -18.30 -22.65 4.79
C PRO A 21 -18.15 -21.13 4.93
N ALA A 22 -19.24 -20.46 5.31
CA ALA A 22 -19.26 -19.02 5.55
C ALA A 22 -18.19 -18.60 6.58
N LEU A 23 -17.46 -17.51 6.28
CA LEU A 23 -16.50 -16.93 7.21
C LEU A 23 -17.21 -16.48 8.49
N ARG A 24 -16.59 -16.72 9.65
CA ARG A 24 -17.16 -16.29 10.92
C ARG A 24 -17.05 -14.77 11.03
N ARG A 25 -18.18 -14.10 11.30
CA ARG A 25 -18.25 -12.66 11.54
C ARG A 25 -17.78 -12.30 12.94
N THR A 26 -16.48 -12.12 13.12
CA THR A 26 -15.86 -11.85 14.44
C THR A 26 -15.35 -10.42 14.59
N LEU A 27 -15.09 -9.71 13.49
CA LEU A 27 -14.47 -8.39 13.52
C LEU A 27 -15.52 -7.30 13.81
N GLY A 28 -15.26 -6.50 14.84
CA GLY A 28 -15.99 -5.24 15.10
C GLY A 28 -15.19 -4.03 14.58
N PRO A 29 -15.65 -2.80 14.88
CA PRO A 29 -15.03 -1.57 14.37
C PRO A 29 -13.56 -1.46 14.78
N TRP A 30 -13.22 -1.75 16.03
CA TRP A 30 -11.82 -1.71 16.51
C TRP A 30 -10.93 -2.80 15.90
N GLY A 31 -11.50 -3.97 15.58
CA GLY A 31 -10.81 -5.03 14.87
C GLY A 31 -10.45 -4.61 13.45
N LEU A 32 -11.37 -3.93 12.77
CA LEU A 32 -11.14 -3.35 11.44
C LEU A 32 -10.17 -2.17 11.49
N THR A 33 -10.26 -1.31 12.49
CA THR A 33 -9.28 -0.23 12.71
C THR A 33 -7.88 -0.80 12.87
N ALA A 34 -7.70 -1.83 13.69
CA ALA A 34 -6.41 -2.48 13.86
C ALA A 34 -5.90 -3.12 12.55
N LEU A 35 -6.79 -3.75 11.77
CA LEU A 35 -6.44 -4.29 10.46
C LEU A 35 -5.96 -3.17 9.52
N GLY A 36 -6.67 -2.04 9.46
CA GLY A 36 -6.28 -0.87 8.67
C GLY A 36 -4.91 -0.32 9.11
N ILE A 37 -4.72 -0.08 10.42
CA ILE A 37 -3.42 0.38 10.96
C ILE A 37 -2.31 -0.62 10.65
N GLY A 38 -2.59 -1.92 10.74
CA GLY A 38 -1.65 -2.98 10.44
C GLY A 38 -1.19 -3.00 8.99
N ALA A 39 -2.08 -2.68 8.05
CA ALA A 39 -1.77 -2.59 6.63
C ALA A 39 -1.05 -1.28 6.26
N VAL A 40 -1.45 -0.17 6.89
CA VAL A 40 -0.93 1.18 6.62
C VAL A 40 0.50 1.36 7.19
N ILE A 41 0.74 0.95 8.44
CA ILE A 41 2.03 1.12 9.09
C ILE A 41 3.05 0.06 8.60
N GLY A 42 3.91 0.49 7.68
CA GLY A 42 5.03 -0.29 7.11
C GLY A 42 6.23 0.58 6.70
N GLY A 43 6.85 0.25 5.55
CA GLY A 43 8.08 0.92 5.07
C GLY A 43 7.96 2.42 4.86
N GLY A 44 6.74 2.93 4.67
CA GLY A 44 6.44 4.35 4.51
C GLY A 44 6.92 5.21 5.69
N ILE A 45 6.52 4.86 6.91
CA ILE A 45 6.89 5.62 8.11
C ILE A 45 8.36 5.40 8.49
N PHE A 46 8.85 4.16 8.37
CA PHE A 46 10.16 3.76 8.85
C PHE A 46 11.31 4.20 7.94
N VAL A 47 11.11 4.20 6.61
CA VAL A 47 12.19 4.49 5.64
C VAL A 47 11.85 5.67 4.74
N ILE A 48 10.69 5.65 4.08
CA ILE A 48 10.36 6.66 3.08
C ILE A 48 10.30 8.07 3.69
N THR A 49 9.85 8.21 4.94
CA THR A 49 9.87 9.49 5.66
C THR A 49 11.25 10.16 5.64
N GLY A 50 12.31 9.41 5.91
CA GLY A 50 13.67 9.95 5.98
C GLY A 50 14.23 10.30 4.61
N VAL A 51 14.04 9.42 3.62
CA VAL A 51 14.44 9.66 2.22
C VAL A 51 13.71 10.87 1.67
N ALA A 52 12.38 10.98 1.88
CA ALA A 52 11.60 12.12 1.42
C ALA A 52 11.97 13.43 2.15
N ALA A 53 12.35 13.37 3.43
CA ALA A 53 12.87 14.53 4.14
C ALA A 53 14.24 14.96 3.60
N ALA A 54 15.15 14.01 3.37
CA ALA A 54 16.50 14.29 2.90
C ALA A 54 16.50 14.82 1.46
N ASP A 55 15.77 14.17 0.55
CA ASP A 55 15.89 14.43 -0.88
C ASP A 55 14.84 15.40 -1.44
N HIS A 56 13.71 15.62 -0.75
CA HIS A 56 12.60 16.38 -1.31
C HIS A 56 12.09 17.53 -0.44
N ALA A 57 11.68 17.28 0.80
CA ALA A 57 10.87 18.26 1.54
C ALA A 57 11.61 18.93 2.72
N GLY A 58 12.72 18.38 3.20
CA GLY A 58 13.36 18.84 4.44
C GLY A 58 12.40 18.70 5.64
N PRO A 59 12.47 19.64 6.62
CA PRO A 59 11.53 19.68 7.75
C PRO A 59 10.06 19.83 7.31
N ALA A 60 9.81 20.44 6.15
CA ALA A 60 8.49 20.56 5.56
C ALA A 60 7.89 19.23 5.04
N ILE A 61 8.55 18.09 5.27
CA ILE A 61 7.95 16.77 5.09
C ILE A 61 6.65 16.62 5.90
N ILE A 62 6.49 17.36 7.00
CA ILE A 62 5.24 17.44 7.77
C ILE A 62 4.08 17.94 6.88
N LEU A 63 4.32 18.97 6.07
CA LEU A 63 3.32 19.49 5.11
C LEU A 63 3.01 18.45 4.03
N SER A 64 4.02 17.70 3.61
CA SER A 64 3.86 16.61 2.64
C SER A 64 2.91 15.52 3.16
N PHE A 65 3.05 15.11 4.42
CA PHE A 65 2.13 14.18 5.07
C PHE A 65 0.72 14.76 5.20
N ILE A 66 0.57 16.04 5.53
CA ILE A 66 -0.74 16.70 5.60
C ILE A 66 -1.44 16.67 4.23
N LEU A 67 -0.72 17.00 3.15
CA LEU A 67 -1.25 16.96 1.78
C LEU A 67 -1.67 15.54 1.37
N ALA A 68 -0.82 14.55 1.64
CA ALA A 68 -1.12 13.14 1.38
C ALA A 68 -2.32 12.64 2.21
N ALA A 69 -2.44 13.06 3.47
CA ALA A 69 -3.56 12.74 4.35
C ALA A 69 -4.88 13.33 3.84
N ILE A 70 -4.88 14.58 3.37
CA ILE A 70 -6.06 15.24 2.79
C ILE A 70 -6.53 14.45 1.55
N CYS A 71 -5.61 14.12 0.65
CA CYS A 71 -5.89 13.30 -0.53
C CYS A 71 -6.48 11.93 -0.16
N SER A 72 -5.87 11.27 0.82
CA SER A 72 -6.31 9.97 1.33
C SER A 72 -7.69 10.06 2.00
N THR A 73 -7.99 11.15 2.69
CA THR A 73 -9.27 11.37 3.39
C THR A 73 -10.44 11.46 2.41
N PHE A 74 -10.29 12.23 1.31
CA PHE A 74 -11.33 12.30 0.29
C PHE A 74 -11.65 10.92 -0.29
N THR A 75 -10.61 10.12 -0.51
CA THR A 75 -10.79 8.77 -1.04
C THR A 75 -11.35 7.80 0.00
N ALA A 76 -10.88 7.87 1.25
CA ALA A 76 -11.36 7.04 2.36
C ALA A 76 -12.87 7.24 2.62
N LEU A 77 -13.38 8.47 2.49
CA LEU A 77 -14.81 8.75 2.53
C LEU A 77 -15.56 8.00 1.41
N CYS A 78 -15.01 8.00 0.19
CA CYS A 78 -15.59 7.28 -0.94
C CYS A 78 -15.58 5.75 -0.73
N TYR A 79 -14.47 5.20 -0.23
CA TYR A 79 -14.37 3.79 0.17
C TYR A 79 -15.39 3.44 1.27
N ALA A 80 -15.58 4.31 2.26
CA ALA A 80 -16.55 4.10 3.33
C ALA A 80 -18.00 4.01 2.79
N GLU A 81 -18.38 4.87 1.83
CA GLU A 81 -19.69 4.78 1.18
C GLU A 81 -19.83 3.45 0.41
N PHE A 82 -18.84 3.08 -0.40
CA PHE A 82 -18.86 1.81 -1.14
C PHE A 82 -18.90 0.57 -0.25
N ALA A 83 -18.04 0.50 0.78
CA ALA A 83 -17.99 -0.62 1.70
C ALA A 83 -19.31 -0.78 2.46
N SER A 84 -20.01 0.32 2.74
CA SER A 84 -21.33 0.27 3.38
C SER A 84 -22.45 -0.23 2.46
N MET A 85 -22.34 0.03 1.14
CA MET A 85 -23.35 -0.38 0.15
C MET A 85 -23.12 -1.79 -0.39
N ILE A 86 -21.87 -2.14 -0.66
CA ILE A 86 -21.47 -3.38 -1.35
C ILE A 86 -20.49 -4.13 -0.43
N PRO A 87 -20.98 -4.84 0.61
CA PRO A 87 -20.14 -5.53 1.60
C PRO A 87 -19.60 -6.85 1.04
N VAL A 88 -18.95 -6.79 -0.12
CA VAL A 88 -18.29 -7.93 -0.79
C VAL A 88 -16.78 -7.78 -0.69
N SER A 89 -16.10 -8.90 -0.47
CA SER A 89 -14.64 -8.94 -0.45
C SER A 89 -14.08 -8.75 -1.86
N GLY A 90 -13.58 -7.56 -2.18
CA GLY A 90 -12.91 -7.31 -3.47
C GLY A 90 -12.44 -5.88 -3.75
N SER A 91 -12.48 -4.98 -2.76
CA SER A 91 -11.89 -3.63 -2.82
C SER A 91 -12.24 -2.86 -4.11
N ALA A 92 -11.34 -1.99 -4.58
CA ALA A 92 -11.51 -1.13 -5.75
C ALA A 92 -11.90 -1.89 -7.03
N TYR A 93 -11.40 -3.12 -7.22
CA TYR A 93 -11.74 -3.95 -8.37
C TYR A 93 -13.25 -4.21 -8.45
N SER A 94 -13.84 -4.68 -7.35
CA SER A 94 -15.29 -4.96 -7.29
C SER A 94 -16.12 -3.70 -7.46
N TYR A 95 -15.67 -2.58 -6.89
CA TYR A 95 -16.37 -1.29 -7.02
C TYR A 95 -16.33 -0.77 -8.46
N ALA A 96 -15.18 -0.87 -9.13
CA ALA A 96 -15.03 -0.51 -10.53
C ALA A 96 -15.88 -1.42 -11.44
N TYR A 97 -15.94 -2.72 -11.15
CA TYR A 97 -16.78 -3.66 -11.90
C TYR A 97 -18.27 -3.32 -11.78
N ALA A 98 -18.73 -2.95 -10.59
CA ALA A 98 -20.13 -2.58 -10.36
C ALA A 98 -20.49 -1.22 -10.99
N THR A 99 -19.55 -0.29 -11.14
CA THR A 99 -19.85 1.11 -11.52
C THR A 99 -19.37 1.51 -12.91
N LEU A 100 -18.16 1.14 -13.30
CA LEU A 100 -17.48 1.56 -14.53
C LEU A 100 -17.53 0.47 -15.62
N GLY A 101 -17.60 -0.80 -15.22
CA GLY A 101 -17.70 -1.95 -16.11
C GLY A 101 -16.41 -2.78 -16.20
N GLU A 102 -16.47 -3.88 -16.95
CA GLU A 102 -15.41 -4.91 -17.04
C GLU A 102 -14.03 -4.34 -17.45
N GLY A 103 -13.99 -3.42 -18.42
CA GLY A 103 -12.72 -2.88 -18.93
C GLY A 103 -11.97 -2.05 -17.88
N ALA A 104 -12.71 -1.17 -17.20
CA ALA A 104 -12.18 -0.40 -16.08
C ALA A 104 -11.83 -1.32 -14.91
N ALA A 105 -12.68 -2.30 -14.59
CA ALA A 105 -12.40 -3.25 -13.53
C ALA A 105 -11.11 -4.04 -13.76
N TRP A 106 -10.87 -4.51 -14.98
CA TRP A 106 -9.61 -5.17 -15.33
C TRP A 106 -8.41 -4.24 -15.10
N PHE A 107 -8.47 -3.01 -15.61
CA PHE A 107 -7.38 -2.06 -15.47
C PHE A 107 -7.10 -1.73 -14.00
N ILE A 108 -8.14 -1.52 -13.19
CA ILE A 108 -8.00 -1.29 -11.75
C ILE A 108 -7.47 -2.54 -11.04
N GLY A 109 -7.97 -3.73 -11.36
CA GLY A 109 -7.43 -4.99 -10.83
C GLY A 109 -5.96 -5.20 -11.17
N TRP A 110 -5.54 -4.80 -12.38
CA TRP A 110 -4.13 -4.83 -12.80
C TRP A 110 -3.27 -3.80 -12.06
N ASN A 111 -3.81 -2.64 -11.71
CA ASN A 111 -3.12 -1.67 -10.85
C ASN A 111 -3.05 -2.12 -9.39
N LEU A 112 -4.03 -2.88 -8.89
CA LEU A 112 -3.96 -3.49 -7.56
C LEU A 112 -2.83 -4.52 -7.43
N VAL A 113 -2.34 -5.06 -8.55
CA VAL A 113 -1.12 -5.89 -8.55
C VAL A 113 0.13 -5.07 -8.19
N LEU A 114 0.20 -3.81 -8.64
CA LEU A 114 1.23 -2.88 -8.18
C LEU A 114 1.03 -2.60 -6.69
N GLU A 115 -0.20 -2.28 -6.29
CA GLU A 115 -0.55 -1.94 -4.91
C GLU A 115 -0.15 -3.00 -3.89
N TYR A 116 -0.41 -4.29 -4.14
CA TYR A 116 -0.06 -5.34 -3.18
C TYR A 116 1.30 -6.00 -3.50
N GLY A 117 1.57 -6.33 -4.77
CA GLY A 117 2.80 -7.03 -5.15
C GLY A 117 4.05 -6.14 -5.13
N VAL A 118 3.99 -4.99 -5.81
CA VAL A 118 5.14 -4.06 -5.82
C VAL A 118 5.34 -3.43 -4.44
N SER A 119 4.26 -3.15 -3.69
CA SER A 119 4.36 -2.71 -2.29
C SER A 119 5.03 -3.75 -1.38
N ALA A 120 4.67 -5.04 -1.49
CA ALA A 120 5.35 -6.10 -0.73
C ALA A 120 6.86 -6.10 -0.98
N SER A 121 7.25 -5.83 -2.23
CA SER A 121 8.65 -5.73 -2.64
C SER A 121 9.31 -4.51 -2.01
N ALA A 122 8.66 -3.33 -2.07
CA ALA A 122 9.14 -2.10 -1.44
C ALA A 122 9.37 -2.29 0.06
N VAL A 123 8.40 -2.88 0.78
CA VAL A 123 8.50 -3.11 2.22
C VAL A 123 9.60 -4.13 2.55
N ALA A 124 9.82 -5.15 1.71
CA ALA A 124 10.93 -6.09 1.88
C ALA A 124 12.30 -5.43 1.67
N VAL A 125 12.40 -4.47 0.75
CA VAL A 125 13.62 -3.64 0.62
C VAL A 125 13.81 -2.76 1.86
N SER A 126 12.75 -2.13 2.39
CA SER A 126 12.82 -1.41 3.67
C SER A 126 13.27 -2.31 4.84
N TRP A 127 12.83 -3.56 4.86
CA TRP A 127 13.22 -4.55 5.88
C TRP A 127 14.73 -4.81 5.86
N THR A 128 15.35 -4.78 4.68
CA THR A 128 16.79 -5.01 4.51
C THR A 128 17.63 -3.96 5.24
N GLY A 129 17.25 -2.68 5.19
CA GLY A 129 17.98 -1.61 5.88
C GLY A 129 18.07 -1.84 7.39
N TYR A 130 16.93 -2.15 8.02
CA TYR A 130 16.88 -2.48 9.44
C TYR A 130 17.59 -3.79 9.78
N PHE A 131 17.58 -4.78 8.87
CA PHE A 131 18.24 -6.05 9.09
C PHE A 131 19.76 -5.89 9.10
N VAL A 132 20.30 -5.16 8.12
CA VAL A 132 21.73 -4.84 8.06
C VAL A 132 22.14 -3.99 9.28
N SER A 133 21.34 -2.98 9.65
CA SER A 133 21.57 -2.17 10.85
C SER A 133 21.69 -3.00 12.13
N LEU A 134 20.84 -4.01 12.29
CA LEU A 134 20.87 -4.92 13.43
C LEU A 134 22.10 -5.84 13.40
N LEU A 135 22.49 -6.33 12.22
CA LEU A 135 23.68 -7.16 12.06
C LEU A 135 24.97 -6.38 12.35
N ASP A 136 25.06 -5.15 11.86
CA ASP A 136 26.17 -4.24 12.17
C ASP A 136 26.24 -3.95 13.68
N HIS A 137 25.09 -3.84 14.36
CA HIS A 137 25.02 -3.66 15.82
C HIS A 137 25.66 -4.84 16.58
N ILE A 138 25.53 -6.07 16.08
CA ILE A 138 26.15 -7.27 16.66
C ILE A 138 27.54 -7.59 16.07
N GLY A 139 28.10 -6.70 15.25
CA GLY A 139 29.43 -6.81 14.66
C GLY A 139 29.52 -7.65 13.37
N ILE A 140 28.39 -8.09 12.81
CA ILE A 140 28.32 -8.84 11.56
C ILE A 140 28.11 -7.88 10.40
N HIS A 141 29.15 -7.66 9.61
CA HIS A 141 29.09 -6.76 8.46
C HIS A 141 28.80 -7.56 7.18
N ILE A 142 27.64 -7.36 6.58
CA ILE A 142 27.30 -7.97 5.28
C ILE A 142 27.77 -7.02 4.17
N PRO A 143 28.50 -7.52 3.16
CA PRO A 143 28.99 -6.65 2.09
C PRO A 143 27.84 -6.07 1.25
N PRO A 144 27.93 -4.78 0.85
CA PRO A 144 26.86 -4.08 0.11
C PRO A 144 26.42 -4.76 -1.19
N PHE A 145 27.27 -5.59 -1.81
CA PHE A 145 26.94 -6.28 -3.05
C PHE A 145 25.80 -7.31 -2.91
N LEU A 146 25.52 -7.78 -1.69
CA LEU A 146 24.43 -8.74 -1.38
C LEU A 146 23.19 -8.09 -0.78
N THR A 147 23.24 -6.81 -0.44
CA THR A 147 22.16 -6.13 0.30
C THR A 147 21.51 -5.02 -0.50
N ASN A 148 22.17 -4.53 -1.55
CA ASN A 148 21.63 -3.50 -2.43
C ASN A 148 21.05 -4.08 -3.72
N ALA A 149 20.13 -3.32 -4.33
CA ALA A 149 19.60 -3.63 -5.64
C ALA A 149 20.68 -3.39 -6.72
N PRO A 150 20.78 -4.23 -7.76
CA PRO A 150 21.75 -4.10 -8.86
C PRO A 150 21.49 -2.86 -9.72
N LEU A 151 20.26 -2.36 -9.73
CA LEU A 151 19.82 -1.19 -10.45
C LEU A 151 19.46 -0.09 -9.46
N ASP A 152 19.90 1.12 -9.75
CA ASP A 152 19.43 2.35 -9.12
C ASP A 152 19.03 3.37 -10.19
N TYR A 153 18.26 4.37 -9.81
CA TYR A 153 17.84 5.44 -10.69
C TYR A 153 18.25 6.78 -10.07
N VAL A 154 19.34 7.34 -10.60
CA VAL A 154 19.94 8.58 -10.11
C VAL A 154 20.02 9.56 -11.28
N ASP A 155 19.57 10.80 -11.05
CA ASP A 155 19.67 11.93 -12.00
C ASP A 155 19.17 11.65 -13.43
N GLY A 156 18.10 10.84 -13.57
CA GLY A 156 17.51 10.59 -14.88
C GLY A 156 18.03 9.34 -15.61
N HIS A 157 18.97 8.61 -15.00
CA HIS A 157 19.61 7.44 -15.62
C HIS A 157 19.53 6.19 -14.74
N LEU A 158 19.30 5.04 -15.37
CA LEU A 158 19.47 3.73 -14.76
C LEU A 158 20.96 3.46 -14.59
N VAL A 159 21.43 3.39 -13.34
CA VAL A 159 22.83 3.13 -12.99
C VAL A 159 22.93 1.73 -12.40
N ALA A 160 23.90 0.95 -12.88
CA ALA A 160 24.24 -0.32 -12.25
C ALA A 160 25.06 -0.03 -10.97
N THR A 161 24.55 -0.43 -9.81
CA THR A 161 25.18 -0.16 -8.50
C THR A 161 26.40 -1.03 -8.21
N GLY A 162 26.63 -2.06 -9.02
CA GLY A 162 27.63 -3.10 -8.75
C GLY A 162 27.18 -4.15 -7.74
N ALA A 163 25.96 -4.06 -7.21
CA ALA A 163 25.35 -5.12 -6.41
C ALA A 163 24.80 -6.25 -7.28
N LEU A 164 24.69 -7.46 -6.72
CA LEU A 164 24.20 -8.64 -7.45
C LEU A 164 22.68 -8.74 -7.36
N PHE A 165 22.15 -8.76 -6.14
CA PHE A 165 20.74 -8.73 -5.79
C PHE A 165 20.57 -8.51 -4.29
N ASN A 166 19.46 -7.91 -3.88
CA ASN A 166 19.10 -7.76 -2.47
C ASN A 166 18.69 -9.11 -1.86
N LEU A 167 19.66 -9.87 -1.35
CA LEU A 167 19.48 -11.20 -0.81
C LEU A 167 18.61 -11.21 0.47
N PRO A 168 18.75 -10.29 1.44
CA PRO A 168 17.87 -10.25 2.61
C PRO A 168 16.39 -10.06 2.24
N ALA A 169 16.08 -9.15 1.31
CA ALA A 169 14.70 -8.94 0.85
C ALA A 169 14.12 -10.19 0.17
N VAL A 170 14.92 -10.87 -0.68
CA VAL A 170 14.52 -12.15 -1.29
C VAL A 170 14.27 -13.20 -0.22
N GLY A 171 15.17 -13.31 0.77
CA GLY A 171 15.07 -14.29 1.86
C GLY A 171 13.78 -14.14 2.65
N ILE A 172 13.44 -12.93 3.10
CA ILE A 172 12.21 -12.70 3.87
C ILE A 172 10.96 -12.94 3.03
N VAL A 173 10.93 -12.52 1.75
CA VAL A 173 9.78 -12.74 0.86
C VAL A 173 9.56 -14.23 0.63
N LEU A 174 10.61 -15.00 0.33
CA LEU A 174 10.50 -16.44 0.11
C LEU A 174 10.11 -17.18 1.39
N ALA A 175 10.65 -16.78 2.55
CA ALA A 175 10.28 -17.36 3.84
C ALA A 175 8.79 -17.14 4.16
N LEU A 176 8.29 -15.91 3.96
CA LEU A 176 6.87 -15.60 4.17
C LEU A 176 5.97 -16.24 3.11
N THR A 177 6.43 -16.34 1.86
CA THR A 177 5.72 -17.07 0.80
C THR A 177 5.57 -18.55 1.14
N TRP A 178 6.65 -19.18 1.63
CA TRP A 178 6.63 -20.56 2.12
C TRP A 178 5.64 -20.73 3.27
N LEU A 179 5.67 -19.79 4.22
CA LEU A 179 4.76 -19.78 5.35
C LEU A 179 3.28 -19.68 4.89
N CYS A 180 2.98 -18.80 3.93
CA CYS A 180 1.65 -18.69 3.31
C CYS A 180 1.26 -19.94 2.51
N TYR A 181 2.21 -20.63 1.89
CA TYR A 181 1.97 -21.86 1.13
C TYR A 181 1.47 -23.00 2.03
N VAL A 182 2.19 -23.25 3.14
CA VAL A 182 1.83 -24.28 4.14
C VAL A 182 0.50 -23.94 4.83
N GLY A 183 0.13 -22.66 4.84
CA GLY A 183 -1.16 -22.19 5.30
C GLY A 183 -1.13 -21.86 6.78
N ILE A 184 -0.86 -20.59 7.07
CA ILE A 184 -1.13 -20.05 8.40
C ILE A 184 -2.65 -19.92 8.53
N ARG A 185 -3.24 -20.64 9.48
CA ARG A 185 -4.49 -20.17 10.09
C ARG A 185 -4.13 -18.97 10.96
N GLU A 186 -4.02 -17.81 10.34
CA GLU A 186 -3.79 -16.54 11.05
C GLU A 186 -4.86 -16.42 12.14
N SER A 187 -4.45 -16.52 13.39
CA SER A 187 -5.30 -16.15 14.50
C SER A 187 -5.43 -14.63 14.47
N THR A 188 -6.66 -14.11 14.45
CA THR A 188 -6.93 -12.67 14.57
C THR A 188 -6.15 -12.04 15.73
N GLY A 189 -5.83 -12.81 16.78
CA GLY A 189 -5.00 -12.38 17.90
C GLY A 189 -3.54 -12.13 17.56
N ILE A 190 -2.92 -12.92 16.68
CA ILE A 190 -1.51 -12.73 16.27
C ILE A 190 -1.39 -11.45 15.45
N ASN A 191 -2.28 -11.26 14.47
CA ASN A 191 -2.31 -10.02 13.68
C ASN A 191 -2.52 -8.79 14.58
N MET A 192 -3.47 -8.85 15.52
CA MET A 192 -3.68 -7.78 16.50
C MET A 192 -2.43 -7.49 17.33
N ALA A 193 -1.73 -8.53 17.81
CA ALA A 193 -0.50 -8.37 18.57
C ALA A 193 0.61 -7.70 17.75
N MET A 194 0.77 -8.06 16.48
CA MET A 194 1.74 -7.41 15.58
C MET A 194 1.41 -5.92 15.36
N VAL A 195 0.13 -5.57 15.25
CA VAL A 195 -0.32 -4.17 15.12
C VAL A 195 -0.05 -3.39 16.39
N LEU A 196 -0.38 -3.95 17.56
CA LEU A 196 -0.12 -3.29 18.83
C LEU A 196 1.39 -3.07 19.06
N LEU A 197 2.22 -4.07 18.70
CA LEU A 197 3.67 -3.97 18.80
C LEU A 197 4.22 -2.83 17.94
N LYS A 198 3.84 -2.73 16.66
CA LYS A 198 4.34 -1.66 15.78
C LYS A 198 3.85 -0.27 16.20
N VAL A 199 2.59 -0.15 16.66
CA VAL A 199 2.04 1.14 17.14
C VAL A 199 2.74 1.55 18.43
N ALA A 200 2.93 0.62 19.38
CA ALA A 200 3.64 0.89 20.62
C ALA A 200 5.08 1.35 20.36
N LEU A 201 5.77 0.71 19.41
CA LEU A 201 7.12 1.12 19.02
C LEU A 201 7.15 2.56 18.53
N ILE A 202 6.25 2.94 17.62
CA ILE A 202 6.19 4.29 17.06
C ILE A 202 5.91 5.31 18.16
N VAL A 203 4.95 5.02 19.05
CA VAL A 203 4.62 5.90 20.19
C VAL A 203 5.82 6.07 21.13
N ILE A 204 6.57 5.00 21.42
CA ILE A 204 7.77 5.09 22.25
C ILE A 204 8.81 6.00 21.59
N VAL A 205 9.08 5.81 20.29
CA VAL A 205 10.03 6.66 19.56
C VAL A 205 9.59 8.12 19.57
N ILE A 206 8.29 8.39 19.36
CA ILE A 206 7.76 9.76 19.38
C ILE A 206 7.94 10.39 20.76
N ILE A 207 7.54 9.70 21.84
CA ILE A 207 7.59 10.26 23.21
C ILE A 207 9.03 10.51 23.66
N VAL A 208 9.92 9.54 23.40
CA VAL A 208 11.33 9.63 23.82
C VAL A 208 12.08 10.64 22.94
N GLY A 209 11.87 10.60 21.62
CA GLY A 209 12.48 11.50 20.67
C GLY A 209 12.02 12.94 20.83
N ALA A 210 10.75 13.18 21.16
CA ALA A 210 10.21 14.53 21.38
C ALA A 210 10.93 15.32 22.48
N ARG A 211 11.56 14.63 23.45
CA ARG A 211 12.34 15.27 24.52
C ARG A 211 13.72 15.75 24.09
N HIS A 212 14.21 15.29 22.94
CA HIS A 212 15.55 15.57 22.42
C HIS A 212 15.48 16.34 21.09
N ILE A 213 14.33 16.92 20.75
CA ILE A 213 14.18 17.74 19.55
C ILE A 213 15.03 19.01 19.69
N ASP A 214 15.91 19.24 18.73
CA ASP A 214 16.57 20.52 18.52
C ASP A 214 15.81 21.30 17.44
N THR A 215 15.19 22.40 17.83
CA THR A 215 14.39 23.25 16.94
C THR A 215 15.24 23.96 15.88
N SER A 216 16.56 24.03 16.05
CA SER A 216 17.46 24.56 15.03
C SER A 216 17.45 23.72 13.74
N ASN A 217 17.19 22.41 13.85
CA ASN A 217 17.06 21.52 12.70
C ASN A 217 15.84 21.82 11.82
N TRP A 218 14.87 22.60 12.33
CA TRP A 218 13.70 23.05 11.57
C TRP A 218 13.93 24.39 10.85
N HIS A 219 15.13 24.96 10.91
CA HIS A 219 15.47 26.18 10.19
C HIS A 219 16.52 25.92 9.10
N PRO A 220 16.22 26.20 7.81
CA PRO A 220 14.93 26.65 7.25
C PRO A 220 13.87 25.52 7.21
N PHE A 221 12.62 25.84 7.55
CA PHE A 221 11.53 24.83 7.60
C PHE A 221 11.19 24.30 6.22
N ILE A 222 11.05 25.20 5.25
CA ILE A 222 11.03 24.88 3.82
C ILE A 222 12.41 25.31 3.30
N PRO A 223 13.33 24.37 3.02
CA PRO A 223 14.63 24.71 2.47
C PRO A 223 14.48 25.36 1.09
N GLU A 224 15.44 26.22 0.73
CA GLU A 224 15.47 26.87 -0.58
C GLU A 224 15.52 25.83 -1.69
N SER A 225 14.78 26.07 -2.77
CA SER A 225 14.73 25.14 -3.90
C SER A 225 16.10 25.06 -4.57
N GLN A 226 16.64 23.84 -4.66
CA GLN A 226 17.91 23.58 -5.35
C GLN A 226 17.69 23.21 -6.83
N GLY A 227 16.49 23.44 -7.34
CA GLY A 227 16.06 23.06 -8.69
C GLY A 227 15.46 21.66 -8.75
N GLY A 228 14.66 21.42 -9.80
CA GLY A 228 13.97 20.15 -10.02
C GLY A 228 13.00 19.78 -8.88
N ASP A 229 13.17 18.57 -8.36
CA ASP A 229 12.31 17.97 -7.34
C ASP A 229 12.86 18.13 -5.90
N LYS A 230 13.95 18.90 -5.72
CA LYS A 230 14.62 19.10 -4.43
C LYS A 230 14.21 20.43 -3.76
N TYR A 231 13.55 20.31 -2.63
CA TYR A 231 13.13 21.39 -1.73
C TYR A 231 12.19 22.44 -2.34
N GLY A 232 11.84 23.47 -1.56
CA GLY A 232 10.77 24.42 -1.89
C GLY A 232 9.38 23.77 -1.93
N TRP A 233 8.38 24.54 -2.40
CA TRP A 233 7.00 24.05 -2.52
C TRP A 233 6.85 22.89 -3.52
N HIS A 234 7.69 22.86 -4.56
CA HIS A 234 7.71 21.75 -5.50
C HIS A 234 8.20 20.45 -4.84
N GLY A 235 9.29 20.53 -4.06
CA GLY A 235 9.79 19.41 -3.24
C GLY A 235 8.78 18.92 -2.19
N VAL A 236 8.00 19.82 -1.58
CA VAL A 236 6.89 19.44 -0.69
C VAL A 236 5.81 18.64 -1.44
N LEU A 237 5.44 19.03 -2.65
CA LEU A 237 4.44 18.31 -3.43
C LEU A 237 4.97 16.95 -3.90
N ARG A 238 6.23 16.89 -4.34
CA ARG A 238 6.90 15.62 -4.69
C ARG A 238 7.03 14.69 -3.49
N GLY A 239 7.43 15.24 -2.35
CA GLY A 239 7.49 14.55 -1.06
C GLY A 239 6.13 13.99 -0.67
N ALA A 240 5.04 14.75 -0.87
CA ALA A 240 3.67 14.28 -0.61
C ALA A 240 3.31 13.06 -1.47
N ALA A 241 3.72 13.06 -2.73
CA ALA A 241 3.49 11.94 -3.64
C ALA A 241 4.30 10.69 -3.27
N MET A 242 5.52 10.89 -2.75
CA MET A 242 6.38 9.80 -2.26
C MET A 242 5.84 9.20 -0.95
N VAL A 243 5.53 10.03 0.05
CA VAL A 243 4.98 9.56 1.33
C VAL A 243 3.53 9.10 1.23
N PHE A 244 2.85 9.34 0.11
CA PHE A 244 1.55 8.75 -0.18
C PHE A 244 1.60 7.21 -0.06
N PHE A 245 2.74 6.60 -0.37
CA PHE A 245 2.98 5.17 -0.14
C PHE A 245 2.66 4.75 1.30
N ALA A 246 2.97 5.59 2.29
CA ALA A 246 2.70 5.31 3.69
C ALA A 246 1.20 5.22 4.00
N TYR A 247 0.33 5.83 3.20
CA TYR A 247 -1.12 5.80 3.42
C TYR A 247 -1.82 4.61 2.76
N ILE A 248 -1.13 3.83 1.95
CA ILE A 248 -1.68 2.65 1.30
C ILE A 248 -2.00 1.58 2.36
N GLY A 249 -3.22 1.05 2.37
CA GLY A 249 -3.62 -0.02 3.27
C GLY A 249 -4.90 0.25 4.06
N PHE A 250 -5.39 1.50 4.15
CA PHE A 250 -6.63 1.77 4.89
C PHE A 250 -7.84 1.09 4.22
N GLU A 251 -7.76 0.89 2.91
CA GLU A 251 -8.73 0.18 2.09
C GLU A 251 -8.69 -1.33 2.31
N ALA A 252 -7.64 -1.89 2.93
CA ALA A 252 -7.58 -3.31 3.29
C ALA A 252 -8.72 -3.72 4.23
N THR A 253 -9.30 -2.78 4.99
CA THR A 253 -10.52 -3.03 5.79
C THR A 253 -11.65 -3.56 4.91
N SER A 254 -11.79 -3.07 3.68
CA SER A 254 -12.79 -3.50 2.68
C SER A 254 -12.70 -4.99 2.34
N THR A 255 -11.51 -5.58 2.45
CA THR A 255 -11.29 -7.01 2.17
C THR A 255 -11.84 -7.91 3.27
N ALA A 256 -11.99 -7.38 4.50
CA ALA A 256 -12.55 -8.07 5.65
C ALA A 256 -14.05 -7.81 5.83
N ALA A 257 -14.73 -7.27 4.82
CA ALA A 257 -16.17 -6.99 4.87
C ALA A 257 -17.00 -8.22 5.24
N GLN A 258 -16.64 -9.40 4.75
CA GLN A 258 -17.35 -10.66 5.04
C GLN A 258 -17.12 -11.19 6.47
N GLU A 259 -16.05 -10.74 7.14
CA GLU A 259 -15.69 -11.11 8.52
C GLU A 259 -16.17 -10.09 9.55
N SER A 260 -16.75 -8.98 9.09
CA SER A 260 -17.29 -7.91 9.93
C SER A 260 -18.68 -8.26 10.49
N LYS A 261 -18.93 -7.91 11.76
CA LYS A 261 -20.21 -8.11 12.45
C LYS A 261 -21.31 -7.25 11.84
N ASN A 262 -21.04 -5.96 11.64
CA ASN A 262 -21.93 -5.01 10.98
C ASN A 262 -21.15 -4.22 9.91
N PRO A 263 -20.98 -4.78 8.70
CA PRO A 263 -20.17 -4.16 7.66
C PRO A 263 -20.61 -2.72 7.32
N GLN A 264 -21.92 -2.44 7.37
CA GLN A 264 -22.48 -1.14 7.00
C GLN A 264 -22.04 0.00 7.92
N ARG A 265 -21.78 -0.29 9.20
CA ARG A 265 -21.34 0.67 10.21
C ARG A 265 -19.86 0.55 10.54
N ASP A 266 -19.39 -0.66 10.73
CA ASP A 266 -18.06 -0.93 11.28
C ASP A 266 -16.95 -0.63 10.25
N MET A 267 -17.24 -0.79 8.96
CA MET A 267 -16.27 -0.56 7.88
C MET A 267 -15.93 0.93 7.71
N PRO A 268 -16.90 1.86 7.58
CA PRO A 268 -16.61 3.29 7.61
C PRO A 268 -15.77 3.72 8.82
N ILE A 269 -16.12 3.23 10.01
CA ILE A 269 -15.41 3.56 11.25
C ILE A 269 -13.97 3.03 11.18
N GLY A 270 -13.79 1.76 10.79
CA GLY A 270 -12.47 1.14 10.68
C GLY A 270 -11.55 1.88 9.71
N THR A 271 -12.06 2.24 8.53
CA THR A 271 -11.31 2.96 7.49
C THR A 271 -10.91 4.36 7.95
N LEU A 272 -11.87 5.16 8.45
CA LEU A 272 -11.59 6.55 8.83
C LEU A 272 -10.75 6.64 10.10
N ALA A 273 -10.99 5.78 11.10
CA ALA A 273 -10.22 5.77 12.33
C ALA A 273 -8.78 5.32 12.10
N SER A 274 -8.56 4.29 11.27
CA SER A 274 -7.20 3.84 10.95
C SER A 274 -6.41 4.92 10.22
N LEU A 275 -7.00 5.58 9.22
CA LEU A 275 -6.38 6.70 8.51
C LEU A 275 -6.05 7.86 9.44
N GLY A 276 -6.98 8.26 10.31
CA GLY A 276 -6.77 9.37 11.26
C GLY A 276 -5.64 9.08 12.25
N ILE A 277 -5.64 7.89 12.85
CA ILE A 277 -4.59 7.46 13.80
C ILE A 277 -3.22 7.43 13.11
N CYS A 278 -3.12 6.83 11.92
CA CYS A 278 -1.86 6.76 11.18
C CYS A 278 -1.37 8.15 10.78
N THR A 279 -2.26 9.06 10.37
CA THR A 279 -1.90 10.45 10.03
C THR A 279 -1.24 11.18 11.20
N VAL A 280 -1.82 11.08 12.40
CA VAL A 280 -1.25 11.71 13.60
C VAL A 280 0.13 11.13 13.92
N LEU A 281 0.26 9.80 13.87
CA LEU A 281 1.54 9.13 14.10
C LEU A 281 2.59 9.52 13.07
N TYR A 282 2.23 9.67 11.79
CA TYR A 282 3.14 10.03 10.72
C TYR A 282 3.66 11.45 10.85
N ILE A 283 2.77 12.41 11.10
CA ILE A 283 3.14 13.81 11.31
C ILE A 283 4.05 13.94 12.54
N ALA A 284 3.69 13.27 13.65
CA ALA A 284 4.49 13.30 14.88
C ALA A 284 5.86 12.65 14.67
N MET A 285 5.92 11.49 14.01
CA MET A 285 7.18 10.83 13.69
C MET A 285 8.07 11.68 12.79
N ALA A 286 7.51 12.28 11.74
CA ALA A 286 8.24 13.15 10.82
C ALA A 286 8.82 14.40 11.52
N ALA A 287 8.06 14.99 12.45
CA ALA A 287 8.53 16.09 13.28
C ALA A 287 9.67 15.66 14.21
N VAL A 288 9.57 14.48 14.83
CA VAL A 288 10.62 13.94 15.70
C VAL A 288 11.89 13.62 14.91
N LEU A 289 11.78 12.97 13.75
CA LEU A 289 12.96 12.62 12.95
C LEU A 289 13.72 13.85 12.46
N THR A 290 13.01 14.83 11.90
CA THR A 290 13.63 16.07 11.41
C THR A 290 14.04 17.01 12.55
N GLY A 291 13.52 16.81 13.76
CA GLY A 291 13.96 17.54 14.96
C GLY A 291 15.19 16.92 15.64
N LEU A 292 15.35 15.60 15.58
CA LEU A 292 16.49 14.88 16.15
C LEU A 292 17.75 15.02 15.29
N THR A 293 17.64 15.12 13.97
CA THR A 293 18.82 15.09 13.09
C THR A 293 18.60 15.96 11.87
N PRO A 294 19.63 16.69 11.39
CA PRO A 294 19.55 17.45 10.16
C PRO A 294 18.98 16.60 9.02
N TYR A 295 17.98 17.13 8.33
CA TYR A 295 17.20 16.38 7.33
C TYR A 295 18.08 15.74 6.25
N GLY A 296 19.21 16.35 5.87
CA GLY A 296 20.14 15.81 4.88
C GLY A 296 20.81 14.48 5.28
N GLU A 297 20.85 14.14 6.57
CA GLU A 297 21.41 12.87 7.06
C GLU A 297 20.36 11.76 7.16
N LEU A 298 19.07 12.07 6.97
CA LEU A 298 17.99 11.10 7.09
C LEU A 298 17.79 10.22 5.85
N GLY A 299 18.56 10.46 4.78
CA GLY A 299 18.51 9.72 3.52
C GLY A 299 19.16 8.33 3.58
N THR A 300 18.93 7.58 4.65
CA THR A 300 19.52 6.26 4.90
C THR A 300 18.51 5.14 4.70
N ALA A 301 18.97 3.88 4.76
CA ALA A 301 18.09 2.71 4.70
C ALA A 301 17.29 2.50 6.00
N GLU A 302 17.74 3.11 7.11
CA GLU A 302 17.16 3.03 8.45
C GLU A 302 16.99 4.41 9.16
N PRO A 303 16.30 5.40 8.57
CA PRO A 303 16.29 6.79 9.05
C PRO A 303 15.94 6.98 10.53
N VAL A 304 15.02 6.16 11.05
CA VAL A 304 14.66 6.20 12.48
C VAL A 304 15.85 5.84 13.38
N VAL A 305 16.62 4.83 12.99
CA VAL A 305 17.82 4.42 13.71
C VAL A 305 18.92 5.46 13.51
N THR A 306 19.08 6.02 12.32
CA THR A 306 20.01 7.13 12.06
C THR A 306 19.74 8.32 12.97
N ALA A 307 18.48 8.76 13.09
CA ALA A 307 18.09 9.86 13.96
C ALA A 307 18.30 9.56 15.46
N ILE A 308 18.24 8.29 15.86
CA ILE A 308 18.51 7.86 17.24
C ILE A 308 20.02 7.79 17.50
N ARG A 309 20.82 7.36 16.52
CA ARG A 309 22.28 7.21 16.65
C ARG A 309 23.01 8.53 16.86
N SER A 310 22.46 9.65 16.41
CA SER A 310 23.00 10.99 16.67
C SER A 310 22.94 11.37 18.16
N HIS A 311 22.18 10.64 18.97
CA HIS A 311 21.98 10.88 20.40
C HIS A 311 22.44 9.69 21.24
N ALA A 312 23.60 9.83 21.89
CA ALA A 312 24.21 8.73 22.66
C ALA A 312 23.30 8.19 23.79
N GLU A 313 22.48 9.05 24.42
CA GLU A 313 21.53 8.64 25.46
C GLU A 313 20.40 7.72 24.97
N LEU A 314 20.13 7.71 23.65
CA LEU A 314 19.08 6.89 23.04
C LEU A 314 19.59 5.54 22.54
N GLY A 315 20.83 5.14 22.88
CA GLY A 315 21.44 3.90 22.41
C GLY A 315 20.61 2.64 22.71
N TRP A 316 19.88 2.59 23.84
CA TRP A 316 18.98 1.48 24.16
C TRP A 316 17.77 1.39 23.22
N LEU A 317 17.29 2.55 22.74
CA LEU A 317 16.12 2.64 21.86
C LEU A 317 16.45 2.13 20.47
N ARG A 318 17.71 2.26 20.01
CA ARG A 318 18.18 1.72 18.72
C ARG A 318 17.84 0.24 18.58
N GLY A 319 18.25 -0.60 19.53
CA GLY A 319 18.00 -2.05 19.45
C GLY A 319 16.51 -2.41 19.48
N VAL A 320 15.72 -1.66 20.27
CA VAL A 320 14.26 -1.83 20.32
C VAL A 320 13.62 -1.47 18.98
N VAL A 321 14.07 -0.40 18.33
CA VAL A 321 13.59 0.03 17.01
C VAL A 321 14.01 -0.95 15.92
N GLU A 322 15.26 -1.41 15.91
CA GLU A 322 15.74 -2.39 14.93
C GLU A 322 14.89 -3.67 14.96
N VAL A 323 14.73 -4.28 16.14
CA VAL A 323 13.94 -5.52 16.29
C VAL A 323 12.45 -5.25 16.02
N GLY A 324 11.91 -4.17 16.56
CA GLY A 324 10.50 -3.83 16.42
C GLY A 324 10.12 -3.49 14.97
N ALA A 325 10.98 -2.79 14.24
CA ALA A 325 10.79 -2.48 12.82
C ALA A 325 10.88 -3.76 11.98
N LEU A 326 11.81 -4.68 12.26
CA LEU A 326 11.89 -5.96 11.54
C LEU A 326 10.61 -6.78 11.69
N ILE A 327 10.07 -6.90 12.92
CA ILE A 327 8.78 -7.57 13.17
C ILE A 327 7.64 -6.83 12.45
N GLY A 328 7.60 -5.50 12.58
CA GLY A 328 6.56 -4.66 11.98
C GLY A 328 6.54 -4.75 10.45
N LEU A 329 7.68 -4.61 9.80
CA LEU A 329 7.82 -4.69 8.34
C LEU A 329 7.52 -6.11 7.83
N SER A 330 7.97 -7.15 8.53
CA SER A 330 7.64 -8.54 8.18
C SER A 330 6.13 -8.80 8.20
N SER A 331 5.42 -8.23 9.18
CA SER A 331 3.96 -8.34 9.26
C SER A 331 3.25 -7.73 8.05
N VAL A 332 3.77 -6.61 7.52
CA VAL A 332 3.19 -5.95 6.34
C VAL A 332 3.47 -6.77 5.08
N VAL A 333 4.70 -7.25 4.89
CA VAL A 333 5.04 -8.14 3.77
C VAL A 333 4.12 -9.37 3.76
N LEU A 334 3.89 -9.96 4.93
CA LEU A 334 2.98 -11.10 5.09
C LEU A 334 1.55 -10.75 4.66
N VAL A 335 1.00 -9.63 5.12
CA VAL A 335 -0.35 -9.17 4.74
C VAL A 335 -0.47 -8.97 3.23
N MET A 336 0.52 -8.36 2.60
CA MET A 336 0.53 -8.11 1.16
C MET A 336 0.64 -9.40 0.33
N ILE A 337 1.47 -10.36 0.76
CA ILE A 337 1.59 -11.70 0.14
C ILE A 337 0.28 -12.49 0.29
N ILE A 338 -0.49 -12.29 1.35
CA ILE A 338 -1.81 -12.90 1.54
C ILE A 338 -2.87 -12.23 0.63
N ALA A 339 -2.81 -10.91 0.48
CA ALA A 339 -3.79 -10.13 -0.27
C ALA A 339 -3.69 -10.37 -1.79
N GLN A 340 -2.47 -10.36 -2.34
CA GLN A 340 -2.24 -10.43 -3.78
C GLN A 340 -2.88 -11.66 -4.47
N PRO A 341 -2.72 -12.91 -3.96
CA PRO A 341 -3.39 -14.07 -4.53
C PRO A 341 -4.92 -13.97 -4.52
N ARG A 342 -5.51 -13.31 -3.51
CA ARG A 342 -6.97 -13.17 -3.41
C ARG A 342 -7.53 -12.32 -4.55
N ILE A 343 -6.83 -11.24 -4.93
CA ILE A 343 -7.20 -10.42 -6.08
C ILE A 343 -7.16 -11.25 -7.37
N PHE A 344 -6.07 -12.00 -7.60
CA PHE A 344 -5.97 -12.90 -8.75
C PHE A 344 -7.02 -14.01 -8.76
N MET A 345 -7.42 -14.55 -7.60
CA MET A 345 -8.55 -15.48 -7.52
C MET A 345 -9.86 -14.81 -7.94
N ILE A 346 -10.14 -13.59 -7.49
CA ILE A 346 -11.38 -12.87 -7.84
C ILE A 346 -11.42 -12.61 -9.36
N MET A 347 -10.33 -12.08 -9.92
CA MET A 347 -10.22 -11.84 -11.37
C MET A 347 -10.30 -13.15 -12.18
N GLY A 348 -9.69 -14.23 -11.69
CA GLY A 348 -9.78 -15.56 -12.28
C GLY A 348 -11.18 -16.16 -12.23
N ARG A 349 -11.94 -15.91 -11.14
CA ARG A 349 -13.34 -16.33 -11.00
C ARG A 349 -14.25 -15.62 -11.98
N ASP A 350 -14.00 -14.35 -12.28
CA ASP A 350 -14.70 -13.61 -13.32
C ASP A 350 -14.28 -14.03 -14.76
N GLY A 351 -13.27 -14.90 -14.88
CA GLY A 351 -12.78 -15.47 -16.13
C GLY A 351 -11.73 -14.61 -16.84
N LEU A 352 -11.25 -13.55 -16.18
CA LEU A 352 -10.25 -12.62 -16.73
C LEU A 352 -8.83 -13.19 -16.67
N LEU A 353 -8.57 -14.16 -15.79
CA LEU A 353 -7.30 -14.87 -15.68
C LEU A 353 -7.46 -16.39 -15.87
N PRO A 354 -6.38 -17.11 -16.22
CA PRO A 354 -6.37 -18.57 -16.31
C PRO A 354 -6.84 -19.28 -15.03
N LYS A 355 -7.44 -20.47 -15.20
CA LYS A 355 -7.96 -21.28 -14.06
C LYS A 355 -6.89 -21.62 -13.01
N VAL A 356 -5.62 -21.61 -13.38
CA VAL A 356 -4.47 -21.81 -12.47
C VAL A 356 -4.57 -20.87 -11.26
N PHE A 357 -4.98 -19.61 -11.46
CA PHE A 357 -5.12 -18.61 -10.40
C PHE A 357 -6.31 -18.84 -9.46
N THR A 358 -7.21 -19.78 -9.79
CA THR A 358 -8.38 -20.15 -8.95
C THR A 358 -8.21 -21.48 -8.21
N THR A 359 -7.08 -22.18 -8.42
CA THR A 359 -6.86 -23.52 -7.88
C THR A 359 -6.47 -23.47 -6.40
N ILE A 360 -7.15 -24.26 -5.56
CA ILE A 360 -6.94 -24.32 -4.12
C ILE A 360 -6.29 -25.66 -3.75
N HIS A 361 -5.36 -25.65 -2.80
CA HIS A 361 -4.66 -26.84 -2.33
C HIS A 361 -5.64 -27.79 -1.60
N PRO A 362 -5.69 -29.10 -1.92
CA PRO A 362 -6.63 -30.04 -1.32
C PRO A 362 -6.50 -30.17 0.22
N LYS A 363 -5.26 -30.26 0.72
CA LYS A 363 -4.93 -30.39 2.16
C LYS A 363 -4.99 -29.06 2.93
N TYR A 364 -4.23 -28.05 2.49
CA TYR A 364 -4.07 -26.78 3.20
C TYR A 364 -5.18 -25.76 2.95
N ARG A 365 -6.02 -25.96 1.91
CA ARG A 365 -7.07 -25.03 1.48
C ARG A 365 -6.55 -23.61 1.16
N THR A 366 -5.28 -23.51 0.75
CA THR A 366 -4.61 -22.27 0.34
C THR A 366 -4.51 -22.16 -1.19
N PRO A 367 -4.45 -20.95 -1.77
CA PRO A 367 -4.24 -20.76 -3.21
C PRO A 367 -2.76 -20.97 -3.58
N HIS A 368 -2.23 -22.16 -3.27
CA HIS A 368 -0.81 -22.50 -3.28
C HIS A 368 -0.05 -22.12 -4.55
N ILE A 369 -0.57 -22.43 -5.75
CA ILE A 369 0.10 -22.08 -7.02
C ILE A 369 0.20 -20.57 -7.18
N ASN A 370 -0.89 -19.87 -6.87
CA ASN A 370 -0.97 -18.43 -6.98
C ASN A 370 0.00 -17.75 -6.01
N THR A 371 0.04 -18.22 -4.74
CA THR A 371 1.00 -17.75 -3.73
C THR A 371 2.45 -17.92 -4.19
N VAL A 372 2.81 -19.04 -4.83
CA VAL A 372 4.18 -19.25 -5.35
C VAL A 372 4.48 -18.31 -6.51
N ILE A 373 3.58 -18.17 -7.48
CA ILE A 373 3.78 -17.27 -8.63
C ILE A 373 3.95 -15.82 -8.15
N THR A 374 3.07 -15.36 -7.26
CA THR A 374 3.12 -14.01 -6.72
C THR A 374 4.36 -13.80 -5.86
N GLY A 375 4.68 -14.75 -4.99
CA GLY A 375 5.85 -14.66 -4.09
C GLY A 375 7.17 -14.63 -4.85
N LEU A 376 7.31 -15.43 -5.90
CA LEU A 376 8.48 -15.37 -6.80
C LEU A 376 8.57 -14.04 -7.54
N GLY A 377 7.44 -13.51 -8.01
CA GLY A 377 7.39 -12.18 -8.65
C GLY A 377 7.81 -11.06 -7.68
N ILE A 378 7.29 -11.07 -6.45
CA ILE A 378 7.65 -10.12 -5.40
C ILE A 378 9.14 -10.23 -5.05
N ALA A 379 9.66 -11.46 -4.90
CA ALA A 379 11.07 -11.67 -4.60
C ALA A 379 11.98 -11.15 -5.71
N LEU A 380 11.62 -11.38 -6.98
CA LEU A 380 12.36 -10.86 -8.13
C LEU A 380 12.37 -9.33 -8.16
N LEU A 381 11.23 -8.70 -7.91
CA LEU A 381 11.13 -7.24 -7.88
C LEU A 381 11.95 -6.65 -6.72
N ALA A 382 11.86 -7.24 -5.53
CA ALA A 382 12.63 -6.83 -4.36
C ALA A 382 14.15 -7.05 -4.54
N ALA A 383 14.54 -8.04 -5.34
CA ALA A 383 15.94 -8.34 -5.65
C ALA A 383 16.58 -7.28 -6.56
N VAL A 384 15.82 -6.77 -7.53
CA VAL A 384 16.35 -6.04 -8.69
C VAL A 384 16.12 -4.53 -8.61
N PHE A 385 15.00 -4.09 -8.03
CA PHE A 385 14.59 -2.68 -8.07
C PHE A 385 14.81 -1.95 -6.74
N PRO A 386 15.15 -0.65 -6.79
CA PRO A 386 15.35 0.16 -5.60
C PRO A 386 14.03 0.61 -4.96
N LEU A 387 14.08 0.98 -3.68
CA LEU A 387 12.90 1.33 -2.88
C LEU A 387 12.09 2.50 -3.44
N ASN A 388 12.76 3.55 -3.93
CA ASN A 388 12.13 4.74 -4.51
C ASN A 388 11.26 4.37 -5.73
N VAL A 389 11.79 3.55 -6.65
CA VAL A 389 11.05 3.11 -7.85
C VAL A 389 9.85 2.24 -7.47
N LEU A 390 10.06 1.27 -6.56
CA LEU A 390 8.96 0.41 -6.11
C LEU A 390 7.86 1.22 -5.39
N GLY A 391 8.26 2.16 -4.53
CA GLY A 391 7.36 3.05 -3.80
C GLY A 391 6.55 3.96 -4.74
N ASP A 392 7.21 4.65 -5.67
CA ASP A 392 6.55 5.53 -6.64
C ASP A 392 5.58 4.77 -7.54
N LEU A 393 5.96 3.59 -8.06
CA LEU A 393 5.08 2.77 -8.90
C LEU A 393 3.84 2.29 -8.15
N THR A 394 4.01 1.90 -6.88
CA THR A 394 2.91 1.52 -6.01
C THR A 394 1.98 2.70 -5.79
N SER A 395 2.50 3.87 -5.40
CA SER A 395 1.72 5.09 -5.22
C SER A 395 0.96 5.47 -6.48
N MET A 396 1.59 5.40 -7.66
CA MET A 396 0.92 5.71 -8.93
C MET A 396 -0.25 4.77 -9.21
N GLY A 397 -0.06 3.46 -9.01
CA GLY A 397 -1.12 2.47 -9.21
C GLY A 397 -2.32 2.72 -8.29
N THR A 398 -2.05 3.00 -7.02
CA THR A 398 -3.09 3.28 -6.02
C THR A 398 -3.79 4.62 -6.26
N LEU A 399 -3.07 5.68 -6.64
CA LEU A 399 -3.68 6.97 -7.00
C LEU A 399 -4.65 6.83 -8.18
N ILE A 400 -4.30 6.03 -9.19
CA ILE A 400 -5.20 5.70 -10.32
C ILE A 400 -6.42 4.91 -9.82
N ALA A 401 -6.23 3.94 -8.93
CA ALA A 401 -7.32 3.19 -8.31
C ALA A 401 -8.28 4.12 -7.53
N PHE A 402 -7.73 5.08 -6.81
CA PHE A 402 -8.46 6.04 -5.99
C PHE A 402 -9.27 7.02 -6.85
N CYS A 403 -8.72 7.48 -7.97
CA CYS A 403 -9.50 8.24 -8.96
C CYS A 403 -10.74 7.46 -9.44
N ALA A 404 -10.58 6.17 -9.74
CA ALA A 404 -11.69 5.33 -10.20
C ALA A 404 -12.76 5.11 -9.11
N VAL A 405 -12.36 4.96 -7.85
CA VAL A 405 -13.29 4.87 -6.72
C VAL A 405 -14.06 6.19 -6.53
N CYS A 406 -13.37 7.33 -6.50
CA CYS A 406 -14.03 8.63 -6.39
C CYS A 406 -15.01 8.88 -7.56
N ALA A 407 -14.62 8.55 -8.79
CA ALA A 407 -15.50 8.61 -9.96
C ALA A 407 -16.68 7.64 -9.85
N GLY A 408 -16.43 6.43 -9.34
CA GLY A 408 -17.44 5.39 -9.13
C GLY A 408 -18.57 5.84 -8.22
N VAL A 409 -18.27 6.56 -7.12
CA VAL A 409 -19.31 7.10 -6.21
C VAL A 409 -20.23 8.08 -6.96
N LEU A 410 -19.65 9.00 -7.73
CA LEU A 410 -20.42 9.99 -8.51
C LEU A 410 -21.31 9.33 -9.56
N ILE A 411 -20.79 8.30 -10.24
CA ILE A 411 -21.53 7.52 -11.23
C ILE A 411 -22.68 6.77 -10.54
N LEU A 412 -22.39 6.08 -9.44
CA LEU A 412 -23.39 5.26 -8.74
C LEU A 412 -24.53 6.11 -8.17
N ARG A 413 -24.25 7.33 -7.72
CA ARG A 413 -25.29 8.28 -7.29
C ARG A 413 -26.25 8.69 -8.42
N LYS A 414 -25.81 8.67 -9.68
CA LYS A 414 -26.66 8.94 -10.85
C LYS A 414 -27.35 7.67 -11.37
N THR A 415 -26.64 6.54 -11.40
CA THR A 415 -27.17 5.31 -12.02
C THR A 415 -28.04 4.48 -11.07
N ALA A 416 -27.84 4.59 -9.76
CA ALA A 416 -28.61 3.86 -8.74
C ALA A 416 -28.87 4.74 -7.51
N PRO A 417 -29.68 5.80 -7.65
CA PRO A 417 -29.95 6.75 -6.56
C PRO A 417 -30.69 6.10 -5.37
N ASP A 418 -31.53 5.09 -5.62
CA ASP A 418 -32.41 4.50 -4.60
C ASP A 418 -31.73 3.44 -3.72
N LEU A 419 -30.46 3.10 -3.98
CA LEU A 419 -29.73 2.13 -3.15
C LEU A 419 -29.60 2.63 -1.70
N PRO A 420 -29.87 1.78 -0.69
CA PRO A 420 -29.74 2.14 0.70
C PRO A 420 -28.27 2.43 1.04
N ARG A 421 -28.02 3.61 1.61
CA ARG A 421 -26.68 4.11 1.99
C ARG A 421 -26.65 4.41 3.47
N THR A 422 -26.05 3.51 4.26
CA THR A 422 -25.89 3.70 5.71
C THR A 422 -24.84 4.77 6.01
N PHE A 423 -23.75 4.81 5.22
CA PHE A 423 -22.81 5.91 5.20
C PHE A 423 -22.92 6.67 3.88
N ARG A 424 -22.89 8.01 3.95
CA ARG A 424 -22.92 8.88 2.78
C ARG A 424 -21.76 9.86 2.86
N VAL A 425 -21.01 9.97 1.77
CA VAL A 425 -19.99 11.01 1.61
C VAL A 425 -20.66 12.39 1.76
N PRO A 426 -20.17 13.23 2.68
CA PRO A 426 -20.64 14.60 2.83
C PRO A 426 -20.28 15.40 1.58
N TRP A 427 -21.20 16.21 1.07
CA TRP A 427 -20.98 17.05 -0.13
C TRP A 427 -20.32 16.29 -1.29
N ALA A 428 -20.85 15.12 -1.62
CA ALA A 428 -20.17 14.17 -2.50
C ALA A 428 -19.64 14.71 -3.83
N PRO A 429 -20.32 15.62 -4.57
CA PRO A 429 -19.72 16.22 -5.76
C PRO A 429 -18.39 16.90 -5.45
N ALA A 430 -18.34 17.72 -4.40
CA ALA A 430 -17.13 18.43 -4.01
C ALA A 430 -16.05 17.47 -3.51
N VAL A 431 -16.38 16.52 -2.62
CA VAL A 431 -15.40 15.58 -2.06
C VAL A 431 -14.84 14.63 -3.11
N CYS A 432 -15.68 14.06 -3.98
CA CYS A 432 -15.21 13.14 -5.01
C CYS A 432 -14.37 13.86 -6.08
N ILE A 433 -14.77 15.08 -6.49
CA ILE A 433 -13.99 15.89 -7.44
C ILE A 433 -12.67 16.30 -6.80
N ALA A 434 -12.67 16.75 -5.55
CA ALA A 434 -11.46 17.09 -4.81
C ALA A 434 -10.51 15.88 -4.70
N GLY A 435 -11.04 14.69 -4.41
CA GLY A 435 -10.26 13.44 -4.38
C GLY A 435 -9.65 13.07 -5.73
N ILE A 436 -10.39 13.23 -6.83
CA ILE A 436 -9.86 13.01 -8.19
C ILE A 436 -8.76 14.02 -8.50
N LEU A 437 -9.00 15.31 -8.26
CA LEU A 437 -8.05 16.37 -8.54
C LEU A 437 -6.78 16.25 -7.69
N SER A 438 -6.91 15.89 -6.41
CA SER A 438 -5.75 15.69 -5.53
C SER A 438 -4.91 14.48 -5.97
N CYS A 439 -5.56 13.36 -6.35
CA CYS A 439 -4.84 12.20 -6.85
C CYS A 439 -4.10 12.51 -8.16
N ILE A 440 -4.77 13.20 -9.09
CA ILE A 440 -4.18 13.65 -10.36
C ILE A 440 -3.01 14.62 -10.11
N ALA A 441 -3.16 15.56 -9.16
CA ALA A 441 -2.09 16.51 -8.83
C ALA A 441 -0.82 15.80 -8.32
N LEU A 442 -0.97 14.80 -7.45
CA LEU A 442 0.15 13.99 -6.98
C LEU A 442 0.77 13.14 -8.11
N LEU A 443 -0.06 12.56 -8.99
CA LEU A 443 0.42 11.82 -10.16
C LEU A 443 1.25 12.68 -11.11
N PHE A 444 0.91 13.97 -11.29
CA PHE A 444 1.67 14.89 -12.14
C PHE A 444 3.06 15.22 -11.59
N THR A 445 3.30 15.05 -10.29
CA THR A 445 4.64 15.24 -9.72
C THR A 445 5.58 14.06 -9.91
N MET A 446 5.07 12.94 -10.44
CA MET A 446 5.91 11.78 -10.71
C MET A 446 6.82 12.02 -11.91
N SER A 447 8.05 11.53 -11.81
CA SER A 447 9.04 11.66 -12.88
C SER A 447 8.57 11.02 -14.19
N TRP A 448 9.08 11.52 -15.32
CA TRP A 448 8.80 10.93 -16.64
C TRP A 448 9.16 9.45 -16.71
N TYR A 449 10.24 9.04 -16.03
CA TYR A 449 10.64 7.65 -15.92
C TYR A 449 9.58 6.77 -15.25
N ASN A 450 8.99 7.23 -14.14
CA ASN A 450 7.91 6.51 -13.49
C ASN A 450 6.69 6.36 -14.42
N TRP A 451 6.38 7.40 -15.22
CA TRP A 451 5.35 7.32 -16.26
C TRP A 451 5.68 6.31 -17.37
N THR A 452 6.94 6.20 -17.79
CA THR A 452 7.33 5.17 -18.78
C THR A 452 7.13 3.75 -18.24
N LEU A 453 7.52 3.49 -16.99
CA LEU A 453 7.31 2.20 -16.35
C LEU A 453 5.81 1.89 -16.17
N MET A 454 5.02 2.88 -15.75
CA MET A 454 3.56 2.74 -15.65
C MET A 454 2.92 2.49 -17.02
N ALA A 455 3.41 3.13 -18.08
CA ALA A 455 2.93 2.89 -19.45
C ALA A 455 3.25 1.47 -19.91
N VAL A 456 4.48 0.98 -19.67
CA VAL A 456 4.86 -0.42 -19.95
C VAL A 456 3.97 -1.39 -19.18
N TRP A 457 3.76 -1.15 -17.87
CA TRP A 457 2.86 -1.95 -17.04
C TRP A 457 1.42 -1.97 -17.60
N THR A 458 0.91 -0.81 -18.00
CA THR A 458 -0.43 -0.66 -18.58
C THR A 458 -0.55 -1.42 -19.91
N VAL A 459 0.44 -1.31 -20.79
CA VAL A 459 0.47 -2.01 -22.08
C VAL A 459 0.47 -3.53 -21.87
N LEU A 460 1.26 -4.03 -20.91
CA LEU A 460 1.26 -5.45 -20.55
C LEU A 460 -0.12 -5.91 -20.05
N GLY A 461 -0.77 -5.13 -19.19
CA GLY A 461 -2.12 -5.42 -18.70
C GLY A 461 -3.15 -5.45 -19.83
N ILE A 462 -3.09 -4.49 -20.76
CA ILE A 462 -3.98 -4.43 -21.93
C ILE A 462 -3.73 -5.63 -22.85
N ALA A 463 -2.47 -5.99 -23.11
CA ALA A 463 -2.12 -7.14 -23.92
C ALA A 463 -2.65 -8.45 -23.32
N LEU A 464 -2.53 -8.64 -22.00
CA LEU A 464 -3.09 -9.78 -21.29
C LEU A 464 -4.63 -9.84 -21.37
N TYR A 465 -5.30 -8.70 -21.24
CA TYR A 465 -6.76 -8.65 -21.39
C TYR A 465 -7.20 -8.99 -22.82
N MET A 466 -6.60 -8.38 -23.84
CA MET A 466 -6.95 -8.66 -25.23
C MET A 466 -6.61 -10.10 -25.64
N GLY A 467 -5.49 -10.63 -25.16
CA GLY A 467 -5.05 -11.99 -25.44
C GLY A 467 -5.91 -13.06 -24.79
N TYR A 468 -6.26 -12.89 -23.51
CA TYR A 468 -6.96 -13.91 -22.72
C TYR A 468 -8.32 -13.44 -22.16
N GLY A 469 -8.32 -12.35 -21.38
CA GLY A 469 -9.49 -11.89 -20.61
C GLY A 469 -10.73 -11.65 -21.46
N TRP A 470 -10.56 -11.03 -22.63
CA TRP A 470 -11.62 -10.75 -23.61
C TRP A 470 -12.41 -12.01 -24.00
N LYS A 471 -11.68 -13.09 -24.31
CA LYS A 471 -12.24 -14.33 -24.87
C LYS A 471 -12.86 -15.22 -23.79
N HIS A 472 -12.44 -15.04 -22.54
CA HIS A 472 -12.78 -15.92 -21.43
C HIS A 472 -13.68 -15.28 -20.36
N SER A 473 -14.02 -13.99 -20.49
CA SER A 473 -15.00 -13.31 -19.62
C SER A 473 -16.30 -14.11 -19.50
N ARG A 474 -16.64 -14.47 -18.26
CA ARG A 474 -17.88 -15.19 -17.95
C ARG A 474 -19.11 -14.31 -18.15
N LEU A 475 -18.99 -13.02 -17.89
CA LEU A 475 -20.08 -12.04 -18.11
C LEU A 475 -20.49 -12.01 -19.58
N ARG A 476 -19.51 -12.05 -20.50
CA ARG A 476 -19.76 -12.14 -21.94
C ARG A 476 -20.49 -13.44 -22.31
N ARG A 477 -20.05 -14.58 -21.77
CA ARG A 477 -20.70 -15.88 -22.03
C ARG A 477 -22.11 -15.97 -21.45
N SER A 478 -22.40 -15.25 -20.38
CA SER A 478 -23.74 -15.12 -19.81
C SER A 478 -24.63 -14.24 -20.70
N ASN A 479 -24.14 -13.07 -21.12
CA ASN A 479 -24.88 -12.17 -22.00
C ASN A 479 -25.04 -12.67 -23.44
N SER A 480 -24.24 -13.63 -23.91
CA SER A 480 -24.41 -14.26 -25.22
C SER A 480 -25.39 -15.45 -25.21
N LYS A 481 -25.88 -15.85 -24.03
CA LYS A 481 -26.88 -16.92 -23.85
C LYS A 481 -28.29 -16.38 -23.60
N LEU A 482 -28.40 -15.07 -23.35
CA LEU A 482 -29.61 -14.27 -23.46
C LEU A 482 -29.68 -13.70 -24.88
#